data_AF-A0A2G9MPH4-F1
#
_entry.id   AF-A0A2G9MPH4-F1
#
_cell.length_a   1.000
_cell.length_b   1.000
_cell.length_c   1.000
_cell.angle_alpha   90.00
_cell.angle_beta   90.00
_cell.angle_gamma   90.00
#
_symmetry.space_group_name_H-M   'P 1'
#
loop_
_entity.id
_entity.type
_entity.pdbx_description
1 polymer ?
#
loop_
_entity_poly.entity_id
_entity_poly.type
_entity_poly.pdbx_seq_one_letter_code
_entity_poly.pdbx_strand_id
1 'polypeptide(L)'
;LDELEADVFGGGEVFYQPLKTYLKKNSMRELETLPDGIHSGLIKKSIRGIFFYYKYENDFHFWYLYDLDSRKFIKNKTEILQFISCKETEKRKIPDFFEEVYDINKIIQKDIEETYKNIESKEKTDTQQVFWSKEKSKKFLISLVKEIDHELEDYLLDFPEDNALEKEWDKTKEKLVGINLTKKRLQILRGIWKRYKNSPNWKKLIKDVTDFVSDKLVYEKEGLDDFDEKKLRLIVLDFIS
;
A
#
# COMPACT_ATOMS: atom_id res chain seq x y z
N LEU A 1 -3.98 -7.15 -17.97
CA LEU A 1 -2.73 -6.37 -17.79
C LEU A 1 -3.02 -5.13 -16.95
N ASP A 2 -4.07 -4.38 -17.28
CA ASP A 2 -4.46 -3.15 -16.58
C ASP A 2 -4.82 -3.34 -15.09
N GLU A 3 -5.38 -4.48 -14.69
CA GLU A 3 -5.68 -4.78 -13.28
C GLU A 3 -4.42 -5.04 -12.43
N LEU A 4 -3.34 -5.56 -13.04
CA LEU A 4 -2.06 -5.81 -12.37
C LEU A 4 -1.19 -4.55 -12.26
N GLU A 5 -1.40 -3.56 -13.13
CA GLU A 5 -0.75 -2.25 -13.06
C GLU A 5 -1.41 -1.29 -12.06
N ALA A 6 -2.66 -1.58 -11.67
CA ALA A 6 -3.41 -0.81 -10.69
C ALA A 6 -3.01 -1.13 -9.24
N ASP A 7 -2.27 -2.21 -9.01
CA ASP A 7 -1.93 -2.68 -7.67
C ASP A 7 -0.73 -1.88 -7.09
N VAL A 8 -0.99 -1.12 -6.03
CA VAL A 8 -0.12 -0.04 -5.51
C VAL A 8 1.09 -0.58 -4.71
N PHE A 9 1.27 -1.90 -4.60
CA PHE A 9 2.27 -2.49 -3.72
C PHE A 9 3.56 -2.92 -4.43
N GLY A 10 4.45 -1.96 -4.67
CA GLY A 10 5.89 -2.13 -4.45
C GLY A 10 6.66 -3.25 -5.16
N GLY A 11 6.13 -3.87 -6.22
CA GLY A 11 6.91 -4.73 -7.10
C GLY A 11 7.77 -3.87 -8.01
N GLY A 12 9.08 -3.80 -7.79
CA GLY A 12 9.99 -3.20 -8.79
C GLY A 12 9.93 -3.96 -10.13
N GLU A 13 10.63 -3.46 -11.14
CA GLU A 13 10.73 -4.09 -12.47
C GLU A 13 11.13 -5.58 -12.42
N VAL A 14 11.86 -5.98 -11.37
CA VAL A 14 12.28 -7.35 -11.07
C VAL A 14 11.10 -8.32 -10.86
N PHE A 15 9.96 -7.85 -10.36
CA PHE A 15 8.76 -8.67 -10.17
C PHE A 15 8.00 -8.88 -11.49
N TYR A 16 7.90 -7.82 -12.30
CA TYR A 16 7.07 -7.83 -13.51
C TYR A 16 7.74 -8.51 -14.70
N GLN A 17 9.08 -8.46 -14.81
CA GLN A 17 9.78 -9.05 -15.94
C GLN A 17 9.61 -10.58 -16.06
N PRO A 18 9.71 -11.37 -14.97
CA PRO A 18 9.45 -12.81 -15.03
C PRO A 18 8.01 -13.13 -15.48
N LEU A 19 7.01 -12.46 -14.91
CA LEU A 19 5.60 -12.61 -15.29
C LEU A 19 5.36 -12.26 -16.76
N LYS A 20 5.86 -11.10 -17.21
CA LYS A 20 5.74 -10.65 -18.60
C LYS A 20 6.43 -11.60 -19.57
N THR A 21 7.58 -12.17 -19.18
CA THR A 21 8.31 -13.16 -19.98
C THR A 21 7.53 -14.47 -20.08
N TYR A 22 6.94 -14.94 -18.98
CA TYR A 22 6.08 -16.13 -18.96
C TYR A 22 4.82 -15.95 -19.81
N LEU A 23 4.11 -14.82 -19.65
CA LEU A 23 2.90 -14.49 -20.42
C LEU A 23 3.17 -14.34 -21.92
N LYS A 24 4.36 -13.88 -22.32
CA LYS A 24 4.76 -13.81 -23.72
C LYS A 24 5.09 -15.18 -24.32
N LYS A 25 5.48 -16.14 -23.48
CA LYS A 25 5.95 -17.47 -23.89
C LYS A 25 4.80 -18.49 -23.97
N ASN A 26 3.77 -18.35 -23.13
CA ASN A 26 2.68 -19.31 -23.00
C ASN A 26 1.35 -18.76 -23.57
N SER A 27 0.52 -19.65 -24.12
CA SER A 27 -0.74 -19.28 -24.80
C SER A 27 -1.90 -19.15 -23.80
N MET A 28 -2.93 -18.35 -24.09
CA MET A 28 -4.10 -18.14 -23.21
C MET A 28 -4.75 -19.44 -22.68
N ARG A 29 -4.70 -20.55 -23.43
CA ARG A 29 -5.24 -21.86 -23.03
C ARG A 29 -4.45 -22.56 -21.91
N GLU A 30 -3.15 -22.26 -21.75
CA GLU A 30 -2.32 -22.82 -20.67
C GLU A 30 -2.46 -22.03 -19.36
N LEU A 31 -2.95 -20.78 -19.45
CA LEU A 31 -3.22 -19.96 -18.28
C LEU A 31 -4.48 -20.43 -17.53
N GLU A 32 -5.46 -20.99 -18.24
CA GLU A 32 -6.68 -21.57 -17.67
C GLU A 32 -6.44 -22.91 -16.95
N THR A 33 -5.29 -23.56 -17.21
CA THR A 33 -4.91 -24.84 -16.58
C THR A 33 -3.84 -24.69 -15.50
N LEU A 34 -3.47 -23.44 -15.15
CA LEU A 34 -2.58 -23.17 -14.03
C LEU A 34 -3.22 -23.71 -12.73
N PRO A 35 -2.56 -24.63 -12.00
CA PRO A 35 -3.02 -24.98 -10.67
C PRO A 35 -2.99 -23.74 -9.78
N ASP A 36 -3.92 -23.64 -8.83
CA ASP A 36 -4.07 -22.50 -7.89
C ASP A 36 -2.86 -22.27 -6.95
N GLY A 37 -1.73 -22.93 -7.17
CA GLY A 37 -0.55 -22.87 -6.31
C GLY A 37 0.77 -22.87 -7.09
N ILE A 38 1.66 -21.96 -6.70
CA ILE A 38 3.10 -22.10 -6.94
C ILE A 38 3.56 -23.24 -6.02
N HIS A 39 3.88 -24.41 -6.59
CA HIS A 39 4.36 -25.58 -5.86
C HIS A 39 5.84 -25.79 -6.16
N SER A 40 6.72 -25.08 -5.47
CA SER A 40 8.17 -25.12 -5.68
C SER A 40 8.88 -25.71 -4.47
N GLY A 41 9.05 -27.03 -4.47
CA GLY A 41 10.00 -27.70 -3.57
C GLY A 41 11.43 -27.44 -4.06
N LEU A 42 11.92 -26.21 -3.84
CA LEU A 42 13.16 -25.68 -4.40
C LEU A 42 14.41 -26.25 -3.72
N ILE A 43 15.50 -26.41 -4.47
CA ILE A 43 16.82 -26.69 -3.89
C ILE A 43 17.71 -25.45 -4.02
N LYS A 44 17.84 -24.67 -2.95
CA LYS A 44 18.80 -23.56 -2.86
C LYS A 44 19.82 -23.85 -1.79
N LYS A 45 21.08 -23.97 -2.21
CA LYS A 45 22.25 -24.22 -1.35
C LYS A 45 22.42 -23.27 -0.14
N SER A 46 21.63 -22.20 -0.05
CA SER A 46 21.81 -21.11 0.92
C SER A 46 20.71 -21.01 1.98
N ILE A 47 19.57 -21.69 1.84
CA ILE A 47 18.47 -21.57 2.81
C ILE A 47 17.63 -22.84 2.89
N ARG A 48 17.38 -23.30 4.10
CA ARG A 48 16.31 -24.24 4.42
C ARG A 48 15.18 -23.44 5.05
N GLY A 49 14.05 -23.32 4.37
CA GLY A 49 13.00 -22.44 4.84
C GLY A 49 11.60 -22.77 4.34
N ILE A 50 10.63 -22.17 5.02
CA ILE A 50 9.21 -22.36 4.73
C ILE A 50 8.62 -21.00 4.36
N PHE A 51 8.05 -20.93 3.16
CA PHE A 51 7.36 -19.76 2.66
C PHE A 51 5.87 -19.84 2.97
N PHE A 52 5.33 -18.74 3.49
CA PHE A 52 3.92 -18.53 3.76
C PHE A 52 3.45 -17.26 3.08
N TYR A 53 2.34 -17.37 2.37
CA TYR A 53 1.60 -16.23 1.84
C TYR A 53 0.19 -16.23 2.40
N TYR A 54 -0.07 -15.20 3.20
CA TYR A 54 -1.36 -14.92 3.80
C TYR A 54 -2.03 -13.76 3.09
N LYS A 55 -3.35 -13.88 2.93
CA LYS A 55 -4.23 -12.78 2.54
C LYS A 55 -5.25 -12.56 3.64
N TYR A 56 -5.37 -11.32 4.10
CA TYR A 56 -6.44 -10.92 5.02
C TYR A 56 -7.41 -10.04 4.24
N GLU A 57 -8.67 -10.48 4.17
CA GLU A 57 -9.69 -9.93 3.27
C GLU A 57 -9.18 -9.81 1.82
N ASN A 58 -9.36 -8.63 1.21
CA ASN A 58 -8.90 -8.34 -0.14
C ASN A 58 -7.67 -7.45 -0.21
N ASP A 59 -7.32 -6.77 0.88
CA ASP A 59 -6.42 -5.62 0.82
C ASP A 59 -5.04 -5.89 1.43
N PHE A 60 -4.93 -6.87 2.34
CA PHE A 60 -3.70 -7.11 3.09
C PHE A 60 -3.02 -8.40 2.65
N HIS A 61 -1.78 -8.26 2.20
CA HIS A 61 -0.96 -9.36 1.69
C HIS A 61 0.30 -9.50 2.54
N PHE A 62 0.43 -10.61 3.25
CA PHE A 62 1.56 -10.86 4.13
C PHE A 62 2.42 -12.02 3.62
N TRP A 63 3.69 -11.73 3.38
CA TRP A 63 4.67 -12.69 2.86
C TRP A 63 5.71 -12.94 3.94
N TYR A 64 5.89 -14.21 4.30
CA TYR A 64 6.87 -14.64 5.29
C TYR A 64 7.68 -15.77 4.70
N LEU A 65 9.00 -15.67 4.78
CA LEU A 65 9.89 -16.79 4.62
C LEU A 65 10.60 -17.03 5.95
N TYR A 66 10.37 -18.20 6.55
CA TYR A 66 11.05 -18.60 7.76
C TYR A 66 12.30 -19.38 7.39
N ASP A 67 13.46 -18.88 7.78
CA ASP A 67 14.73 -19.60 7.67
C ASP A 67 14.92 -20.48 8.90
N LEU A 68 14.99 -21.79 8.70
CA LEU A 68 15.16 -22.79 9.75
C LEU A 68 16.57 -22.80 10.32
N ASP A 69 17.57 -22.44 9.52
CA ASP A 69 18.97 -22.45 9.93
C ASP A 69 19.26 -21.25 10.85
N SER A 70 18.80 -20.06 10.46
CA SER A 70 18.97 -18.84 11.27
C SER A 70 17.82 -18.56 12.26
N ARG A 71 16.71 -19.30 12.17
CA ARG A 71 15.47 -19.13 12.97
C ARG A 71 14.88 -17.72 12.89
N LYS A 72 14.89 -17.12 11.69
CA LYS A 72 14.44 -15.75 11.46
C LYS A 72 13.40 -15.66 10.36
N PHE A 73 12.51 -14.68 10.50
CA PHE A 73 11.57 -14.30 9.46
C PHE A 73 12.18 -13.28 8.51
N ILE A 74 12.09 -13.59 7.23
CA ILE A 74 12.31 -12.65 6.13
C ILE A 74 10.91 -12.21 5.67
N LYS A 75 10.60 -10.92 5.81
CA LYS A 75 9.31 -10.32 5.42
C LYS A 75 9.41 -9.43 4.17
N ASN A 76 10.62 -9.19 3.68
CA ASN A 76 10.86 -8.34 2.52
C ASN A 76 10.51 -9.11 1.22
N LYS A 77 9.49 -8.65 0.49
CA LYS A 77 9.02 -9.33 -0.74
C LYS A 77 10.10 -9.51 -1.80
N THR A 78 10.97 -8.52 -2.02
CA THR A 78 12.05 -8.61 -3.02
C THR A 78 13.07 -9.68 -2.65
N GLU A 79 13.40 -9.77 -1.37
CA GLU A 79 14.30 -10.79 -0.83
C GLU A 79 13.65 -12.18 -0.90
N ILE A 80 12.39 -12.31 -0.50
CA ILE A 80 11.62 -13.56 -0.60
C ILE A 80 11.54 -14.05 -2.04
N LEU A 81 11.26 -13.16 -3.01
CA LEU A 81 11.21 -13.51 -4.44
C LEU A 81 12.51 -14.13 -4.93
N GLN A 82 13.66 -13.66 -4.43
CA GLN A 82 14.93 -14.27 -4.77
C GLN A 82 15.01 -15.72 -4.31
N PHE A 83 14.35 -16.10 -3.21
CA PHE A 83 14.35 -17.46 -2.68
C PHE A 83 13.30 -18.38 -3.32
N ILE A 84 12.10 -17.88 -3.62
CA ILE A 84 11.02 -18.69 -4.21
C ILE A 84 11.05 -18.78 -5.74
N SER A 85 11.95 -18.05 -6.40
CA SER A 85 12.07 -18.13 -7.86
C SER A 85 12.70 -19.46 -8.30
N CYS A 86 11.94 -20.23 -9.09
CA CYS A 86 12.33 -21.52 -9.66
C CYS A 86 12.33 -21.51 -11.18
N LYS A 87 13.03 -22.47 -11.80
CA LYS A 87 12.86 -22.77 -13.24
C LYS A 87 11.72 -23.76 -13.43
N GLU A 88 11.05 -23.70 -14.59
CA GLU A 88 9.96 -24.61 -14.98
C GLU A 88 10.35 -26.10 -14.91
N THR A 89 11.63 -26.43 -15.09
CA THR A 89 12.16 -27.80 -15.12
C THR A 89 12.65 -28.32 -13.77
N GLU A 90 12.54 -27.52 -12.72
CA GLU A 90 13.06 -27.85 -11.40
C GLU A 90 12.11 -28.83 -10.68
N LYS A 91 12.66 -29.97 -10.26
CA LYS A 91 11.85 -31.03 -9.63
C LYS A 91 11.52 -30.66 -8.20
N ARG A 92 10.24 -30.77 -7.84
CA ARG A 92 9.75 -30.60 -6.47
C ARG A 92 10.37 -31.64 -5.53
N LYS A 93 10.94 -31.18 -4.42
CA LYS A 93 11.34 -32.01 -3.28
C LYS A 93 10.53 -31.65 -2.04
N ILE A 94 9.98 -32.66 -1.36
CA ILE A 94 9.34 -32.47 -0.05
C ILE A 94 10.43 -32.61 1.01
N PRO A 95 10.65 -31.60 1.87
CA PRO A 95 11.68 -31.68 2.90
C PRO A 95 11.25 -32.49 4.12
N ASP A 96 12.24 -32.81 4.97
CA ASP A 96 12.12 -33.56 6.22
C ASP A 96 11.57 -32.74 7.40
N PHE A 97 11.48 -31.42 7.26
CA PHE A 97 11.01 -30.48 8.29
C PHE A 97 9.55 -30.05 8.11
N PHE A 98 8.72 -30.88 7.47
CA PHE A 98 7.30 -30.57 7.22
C PHE A 98 6.53 -30.27 8.51
N GLU A 99 6.80 -31.00 9.59
CA GLU A 99 6.11 -30.84 10.88
C GLU A 99 6.33 -29.45 11.51
N GLU A 100 7.47 -28.80 11.24
CA GLU A 100 7.76 -27.47 11.79
C GLU A 100 6.81 -26.39 11.27
N VAL A 101 6.12 -26.66 10.15
CA VAL A 101 5.08 -25.79 9.59
C VAL A 101 4.05 -25.42 10.65
N TYR A 102 3.55 -26.37 11.44
CA TYR A 102 2.44 -26.11 12.35
C TYR A 102 2.81 -25.10 13.44
N ASP A 103 4.04 -25.19 13.95
CA ASP A 103 4.52 -24.30 14.99
C ASP A 103 4.86 -22.91 14.44
N ILE A 104 5.53 -22.86 13.29
CA ILE A 104 5.84 -21.60 12.60
C ILE A 104 4.55 -20.88 12.20
N ASN A 105 3.55 -21.62 11.75
CA ASN A 105 2.27 -21.08 11.32
C ASN A 105 1.54 -20.34 12.46
N LYS A 106 1.55 -20.90 13.67
CA LYS A 106 0.98 -20.26 14.86
C LYS A 106 1.70 -18.95 15.20
N ILE A 107 3.02 -18.92 15.03
CA ILE A 107 3.83 -17.71 15.27
C ILE A 107 3.47 -16.62 14.26
N ILE A 108 3.36 -16.99 12.98
CA ILE A 108 3.00 -16.05 11.89
C ILE A 108 1.60 -15.47 12.11
N GLN A 109 0.62 -16.29 12.48
CA GLN A 109 -0.75 -15.81 12.71
C GLN A 109 -0.80 -14.74 13.81
N LYS A 110 -0.08 -14.96 14.92
CA LYS A 110 0.03 -13.96 16.00
C LYS A 110 0.71 -12.67 15.53
N ASP A 111 1.79 -12.78 14.77
CA ASP A 111 2.51 -11.62 14.23
C ASP A 111 1.65 -10.83 13.23
N ILE A 112 0.82 -11.51 12.42
CA ILE A 112 -0.17 -10.87 11.53
C ILE A 112 -1.23 -10.13 12.34
N GLU A 113 -1.80 -10.76 13.37
CA GLU A 113 -2.78 -10.14 14.26
C GLU A 113 -2.21 -8.86 14.92
N GLU A 114 -1.00 -8.95 15.51
CA GLU A 114 -0.34 -7.79 16.11
C GLU A 114 -0.03 -6.71 15.09
N THR A 115 0.43 -7.09 13.89
CA THR A 115 0.69 -6.14 12.80
C THR A 115 -0.59 -5.43 12.36
N TYR A 116 -1.70 -6.16 12.24
CA TYR A 116 -2.99 -5.61 11.87
C TYR A 116 -3.51 -4.64 12.93
N LYS A 117 -3.52 -5.04 14.21
CA LYS A 117 -3.90 -4.15 15.33
C LYS A 117 -3.06 -2.87 15.39
N ASN A 118 -1.78 -2.96 15.05
CA ASN A 118 -0.91 -1.79 14.95
C ASN A 118 -1.25 -0.88 13.76
N ILE A 119 -1.70 -1.43 12.62
CA ILE A 119 -2.18 -0.66 11.47
C ILE A 119 -3.51 0.00 11.81
N GLU A 120 -4.45 -0.77 12.33
CA GLU A 120 -5.77 -0.34 12.81
C GLU A 120 -5.66 0.80 13.81
N SER A 121 -4.80 0.66 14.84
CA SER A 121 -4.57 1.70 15.85
C SER A 121 -4.01 2.98 15.23
N LYS A 122 -3.14 2.88 14.23
CA LYS A 122 -2.58 4.04 13.51
C LYS A 122 -3.64 4.71 12.63
N GLU A 123 -4.51 3.94 11.98
CA GLU A 123 -5.58 4.51 11.17
C GLU A 123 -6.68 5.17 12.02
N LYS A 124 -6.98 4.62 13.21
CA LYS A 124 -7.95 5.20 14.15
C LYS A 124 -7.45 6.49 14.84
N THR A 125 -6.14 6.70 14.98
CA THR A 125 -5.57 7.87 15.68
C THR A 125 -4.98 8.95 14.78
N ASP A 126 -4.54 8.63 13.57
CA ASP A 126 -3.95 9.62 12.67
C ASP A 126 -5.03 10.34 11.84
N THR A 127 -5.30 11.61 12.14
CA THR A 127 -5.97 12.50 11.17
C THR A 127 -5.12 12.55 9.89
N GLN A 128 -5.73 12.67 8.71
CA GLN A 128 -4.97 12.59 7.44
C GLN A 128 -3.90 13.70 7.28
N GLN A 129 -3.94 14.77 8.09
CA GLN A 129 -2.84 15.72 8.25
C GLN A 129 -1.57 15.08 8.83
N VAL A 130 -1.70 14.14 9.78
CA VAL A 130 -0.59 13.34 10.32
C VAL A 130 -0.07 12.38 9.24
N PHE A 131 -0.94 11.82 8.40
CA PHE A 131 -0.53 10.98 7.27
C PHE A 131 0.33 11.75 6.25
N TRP A 132 -0.05 12.99 5.92
CA TRP A 132 0.77 13.86 5.06
C TRP A 132 2.14 14.21 5.67
N SER A 133 2.26 14.21 7.00
CA SER A 133 3.50 14.56 7.69
C SER A 133 4.58 13.49 7.58
N LYS A 134 4.17 12.21 7.47
CA LYS A 134 5.04 11.03 7.40
C LYS A 134 5.70 10.88 6.03
N GLU A 135 5.02 11.28 4.95
CA GLU A 135 5.56 11.23 3.59
C GLU A 135 6.19 12.57 3.17
N LYS A 136 7.51 12.58 2.90
CA LYS A 136 8.22 13.76 2.36
C LYS A 136 7.53 14.38 1.14
N SER A 137 6.91 13.56 0.30
CA SER A 137 6.22 13.97 -0.92
C SER A 137 4.95 14.79 -0.66
N LYS A 138 4.33 14.65 0.52
CA LYS A 138 3.04 15.27 0.90
C LYS A 138 3.18 16.44 1.88
N LYS A 139 4.37 16.65 2.46
CA LYS A 139 4.63 17.79 3.37
C LYS A 139 4.24 19.16 2.83
N PHE A 140 4.35 19.39 1.52
CA PHE A 140 3.95 20.67 0.92
C PHE A 140 2.44 20.94 1.03
N LEU A 141 1.61 19.90 1.14
CA LEU A 141 0.16 20.05 1.34
C LEU A 141 -0.15 20.63 2.71
N ILE A 142 0.63 20.26 3.73
CA ILE A 142 0.54 20.86 5.07
C ILE A 142 0.85 22.34 4.99
N SER A 143 1.93 22.72 4.29
CA SER A 143 2.26 24.13 4.09
C SER A 143 1.18 24.88 3.32
N LEU A 144 0.64 24.29 2.26
CA LEU A 144 -0.43 24.87 1.46
C LEU A 144 -1.69 25.12 2.31
N VAL A 145 -2.12 24.13 3.10
CA VAL A 145 -3.30 24.26 3.95
C VAL A 145 -3.09 25.32 5.02
N LYS A 146 -1.95 25.30 5.71
CA LYS A 146 -1.61 26.30 6.73
C LYS A 146 -1.58 27.72 6.18
N GLU A 147 -1.08 27.91 4.97
CA GLU A 147 -1.04 29.21 4.32
C GLU A 147 -2.45 29.75 4.09
N ILE A 148 -3.34 28.91 3.56
CA ILE A 148 -4.72 29.30 3.27
C ILE A 148 -5.49 29.56 4.56
N ASP A 149 -5.34 28.69 5.58
CA ASP A 149 -5.95 28.88 6.89
C ASP A 149 -5.50 30.23 7.49
N HIS A 150 -4.20 30.55 7.43
CA HIS A 150 -3.65 31.81 7.95
C HIS A 150 -4.21 33.05 7.23
N GLU A 151 -4.23 33.03 5.90
CA GLU A 151 -4.76 34.16 5.10
C GLU A 151 -6.27 34.35 5.28
N LEU A 152 -7.03 33.27 5.48
CA LEU A 152 -8.45 33.32 5.81
C LEU A 152 -8.69 33.89 7.20
N GLU A 153 -7.94 33.42 8.21
CA GLU A 153 -8.00 33.96 9.56
C GLU A 153 -7.72 35.46 9.56
N ASP A 154 -6.65 35.90 8.89
CA ASP A 154 -6.27 37.32 8.79
C ASP A 154 -7.37 38.15 8.10
N TYR A 155 -7.94 37.65 6.99
CA TYR A 155 -9.05 38.32 6.30
C TYR A 155 -10.32 38.45 7.15
N LEU A 156 -10.69 37.40 7.90
CA LEU A 156 -11.89 37.40 8.73
C LEU A 156 -11.76 38.26 9.98
N LEU A 157 -10.54 38.60 10.42
CA LEU A 157 -10.34 39.62 11.45
C LEU A 157 -10.88 40.98 10.99
N ASP A 158 -10.64 41.33 9.72
CA ASP A 158 -11.10 42.59 9.13
C ASP A 158 -12.55 42.52 8.62
N PHE A 159 -12.99 41.33 8.18
CA PHE A 159 -14.31 41.10 7.56
C PHE A 159 -15.04 39.87 8.14
N PRO A 160 -15.42 39.89 9.43
CA PRO A 160 -15.96 38.71 10.13
C PRO A 160 -17.29 38.19 9.57
N GLU A 161 -18.05 39.03 8.88
CA GLU A 161 -19.33 38.64 8.27
C GLU A 161 -19.16 37.91 6.92
N ASP A 162 -17.99 38.00 6.27
CA ASP A 162 -17.69 37.39 4.96
C ASP A 162 -17.14 35.96 5.09
N ASN A 163 -17.87 35.11 5.81
CA ASN A 163 -17.50 33.71 6.07
C ASN A 163 -17.79 32.74 4.91
N ALA A 164 -18.15 33.26 3.74
CA ALA A 164 -18.49 32.43 2.57
C ALA A 164 -17.27 31.64 2.08
N LEU A 165 -16.11 32.31 2.01
CA LEU A 165 -14.85 31.70 1.57
C LEU A 165 -14.32 30.66 2.56
N GLU A 166 -14.49 30.89 3.87
CA GLU A 166 -14.11 29.94 4.93
C GLU A 166 -14.91 28.64 4.81
N LYS A 167 -16.23 28.74 4.67
CA LYS A 167 -17.11 27.57 4.51
C LYS A 167 -16.82 26.79 3.22
N GLU A 168 -16.45 27.48 2.14
CA GLU A 168 -16.01 26.82 0.90
C GLU A 168 -14.68 26.09 1.13
N TRP A 169 -13.72 26.77 1.79
CA TRP A 169 -12.43 26.21 2.08
C TRP A 169 -12.50 24.98 3.00
N ASP A 170 -13.31 25.00 4.05
CA ASP A 170 -13.49 23.85 4.95
C ASP A 170 -13.97 22.60 4.20
N LYS A 171 -14.98 22.76 3.32
CA LYS A 171 -15.46 21.67 2.46
C LYS A 171 -14.38 21.17 1.51
N THR A 172 -13.61 22.09 0.92
CA THR A 172 -12.50 21.76 0.04
C THR A 172 -11.39 21.03 0.79
N LYS A 173 -11.10 21.45 2.03
CA LYS A 173 -10.09 20.87 2.92
C LYS A 173 -10.47 19.45 3.31
N GLU A 174 -11.72 19.21 3.72
CA GLU A 174 -12.25 17.88 4.01
C GLU A 174 -12.14 16.93 2.79
N LYS A 175 -12.51 17.42 1.60
CA LYS A 175 -12.35 16.66 0.37
C LYS A 175 -10.89 16.38 0.02
N LEU A 176 -10.02 17.39 0.12
CA LEU A 176 -8.59 17.27 -0.20
C LEU A 176 -7.91 16.21 0.67
N VAL A 177 -8.33 16.15 1.92
CA VAL A 177 -8.02 15.15 2.93
C VAL A 177 -8.48 13.78 2.39
N GLY A 178 -9.77 13.59 2.13
CA GLY A 178 -10.34 12.28 1.78
C GLY A 178 -10.09 11.74 0.36
N ILE A 179 -9.44 12.49 -0.55
CA ILE A 179 -9.13 12.00 -1.90
C ILE A 179 -7.86 11.15 -1.94
N ASN A 180 -7.84 10.13 -2.81
CA ASN A 180 -6.61 9.39 -3.10
C ASN A 180 -5.60 10.28 -3.87
N LEU A 181 -4.45 10.57 -3.26
CA LEU A 181 -3.41 11.44 -3.82
C LEU A 181 -2.34 10.64 -4.58
N THR A 182 -2.62 10.32 -5.85
CA THR A 182 -1.65 9.69 -6.76
C THR A 182 -0.48 10.61 -7.12
N LYS A 183 0.61 10.06 -7.67
CA LYS A 183 1.79 10.86 -8.11
C LYS A 183 1.41 11.99 -9.08
N LYS A 184 0.52 11.73 -10.06
CA LYS A 184 0.03 12.73 -11.01
C LYS A 184 -0.79 13.82 -10.31
N ARG A 185 -1.67 13.45 -9.38
CA ARG A 185 -2.47 14.39 -8.57
C ARG A 185 -1.58 15.29 -7.71
N LEU A 186 -0.57 14.71 -7.05
CA LEU A 186 0.44 15.47 -6.30
C LEU A 186 1.23 16.43 -7.18
N GLN A 187 1.56 16.05 -8.42
CA GLN A 187 2.25 16.93 -9.36
C GLN A 187 1.40 18.15 -9.72
N ILE A 188 0.09 17.98 -9.93
CA ILE A 188 -0.84 19.07 -10.21
C ILE A 188 -0.93 20.02 -9.00
N LEU A 189 -1.14 19.48 -7.79
CA LEU A 189 -1.19 20.26 -6.55
C LEU A 189 0.12 21.00 -6.28
N ARG A 190 1.27 20.41 -6.57
CA ARG A 190 2.57 21.11 -6.51
C ARG A 190 2.66 22.24 -7.54
N GLY A 191 2.09 22.03 -8.72
CA GLY A 191 1.99 23.07 -9.75
C GLY A 191 1.17 24.26 -9.26
N ILE A 192 -0.01 24.01 -8.67
CA ILE A 192 -0.86 25.03 -8.04
C ILE A 192 -0.06 25.79 -6.96
N TRP A 193 0.56 25.05 -6.03
CA TRP A 193 1.35 25.64 -4.96
C TRP A 193 2.52 26.50 -5.46
N LYS A 194 3.24 26.03 -6.48
CA LYS A 194 4.36 26.77 -7.07
C LYS A 194 3.89 28.05 -7.76
N ARG A 195 2.74 28.02 -8.44
CA ARG A 195 2.16 29.23 -9.06
C ARG A 195 1.81 30.27 -8.01
N TYR A 196 1.18 29.86 -6.91
CA TYR A 196 0.89 30.75 -5.79
C TYR A 196 2.18 31.36 -5.22
N LYS A 197 3.22 30.57 -4.97
CA LYS A 197 4.51 31.11 -4.46
C LYS A 197 5.15 32.15 -5.38
N ASN A 198 4.93 32.05 -6.69
CA ASN A 198 5.47 33.01 -7.65
C ASN A 198 4.60 34.28 -7.79
N SER A 199 3.30 34.16 -7.56
CA SER A 199 2.34 35.25 -7.64
C SER A 199 1.27 35.05 -6.56
N PRO A 200 1.53 35.54 -5.33
CA PRO A 200 0.68 35.30 -4.18
C PRO A 200 -0.72 35.86 -4.39
N ASN A 201 -1.71 34.97 -4.41
CA ASN A 201 -3.12 35.30 -4.43
C ASN A 201 -3.87 34.14 -3.78
N TRP A 202 -4.17 34.27 -2.49
CA TRP A 202 -4.74 33.20 -1.68
C TRP A 202 -6.17 32.86 -2.11
N LYS A 203 -6.98 33.86 -2.52
CA LYS A 203 -8.33 33.63 -3.07
C LYS A 203 -8.30 32.77 -4.32
N LYS A 204 -7.34 33.04 -5.23
CA LYS A 204 -7.11 32.20 -6.41
C LYS A 204 -6.57 30.83 -6.04
N LEU A 205 -5.73 30.73 -5.00
CA LEU A 205 -5.24 29.45 -4.50
C LEU A 205 -6.40 28.56 -3.99
N ILE A 206 -7.32 29.12 -3.19
CA ILE A 206 -8.53 28.41 -2.74
C ILE A 206 -9.31 27.90 -3.95
N LYS A 207 -9.54 28.76 -4.94
CA LYS A 207 -10.27 28.40 -6.16
C LYS A 207 -9.58 27.27 -6.94
N ASP A 208 -8.29 27.40 -7.23
CA ASP A 208 -7.52 26.39 -7.97
C ASP A 208 -7.53 25.03 -7.25
N VAL A 209 -7.49 25.02 -5.91
CA VAL A 209 -7.54 23.79 -5.10
C VAL A 209 -8.96 23.22 -5.06
N THR A 210 -9.97 24.07 -4.92
CA THR A 210 -11.39 23.69 -4.94
C THR A 210 -11.78 23.07 -6.28
N ASP A 211 -11.42 23.74 -7.38
CA ASP A 211 -11.62 23.24 -8.74
C ASP A 211 -10.94 21.87 -8.92
N PHE A 212 -9.72 21.71 -8.39
CA PHE A 212 -8.99 20.45 -8.45
C PHE A 212 -9.68 19.28 -7.71
N VAL A 213 -10.29 19.54 -6.55
CA VAL A 213 -10.97 18.49 -5.76
C VAL A 213 -12.43 18.29 -6.14
N SER A 214 -13.05 19.24 -6.84
CA SER A 214 -14.50 19.29 -7.10
C SER A 214 -15.07 18.04 -7.78
N ASP A 215 -14.33 17.46 -8.73
CA ASP A 215 -14.68 16.28 -9.54
C ASP A 215 -14.05 14.98 -9.01
N LYS A 216 -13.45 15.00 -7.82
CA LYS A 216 -12.71 13.86 -7.27
C LYS A 216 -13.58 13.10 -6.27
N LEU A 217 -13.63 11.78 -6.44
CA LEU A 217 -14.26 10.88 -5.47
C LEU A 217 -13.48 10.89 -4.16
N VAL A 218 -14.19 11.24 -3.09
CA VAL A 218 -13.73 11.08 -1.71
C VAL A 218 -13.82 9.60 -1.38
N TYR A 219 -12.71 9.02 -0.95
CA TYR A 219 -12.72 7.67 -0.40
C TYR A 219 -13.03 7.83 1.08
N GLU A 220 -14.25 7.49 1.48
CA GLU A 220 -14.49 7.14 2.88
C GLU A 220 -13.60 5.93 3.16
N LYS A 221 -12.56 6.13 3.96
CA LYS A 221 -11.94 4.99 4.61
C LYS A 221 -12.97 4.50 5.63
N GLU A 222 -13.73 3.47 5.28
CA GLU A 222 -14.31 2.60 6.31
C GLU A 222 -13.15 2.25 7.24
N GLY A 223 -13.28 2.62 8.52
CA GLY A 223 -12.25 2.30 9.50
C GLY A 223 -12.02 0.80 9.47
N LEU A 224 -10.77 0.38 9.66
CA LEU A 224 -10.48 -1.05 9.78
C LEU A 224 -11.28 -1.62 10.96
N ASP A 225 -12.09 -2.64 10.66
CA ASP A 225 -12.74 -3.47 11.66
C ASP A 225 -11.69 -4.14 12.55
N ASP A 226 -12.10 -4.59 13.73
CA ASP A 226 -11.25 -5.41 14.59
C ASP A 226 -10.78 -6.68 13.84
N PHE A 227 -9.58 -7.15 14.17
CA PHE A 227 -9.01 -8.35 13.53
C PHE A 227 -9.92 -9.58 13.74
N ASP A 228 -10.35 -10.20 12.63
CA ASP A 228 -11.12 -11.46 12.62
C ASP A 228 -10.31 -12.56 11.95
N GLU A 229 -9.93 -13.58 12.72
CA GLU A 229 -9.19 -14.75 12.23
C GLU A 229 -9.87 -15.43 11.03
N LYS A 230 -11.21 -15.39 10.92
CA LYS A 230 -11.95 -15.99 9.81
C LYS A 230 -11.70 -15.29 8.47
N LYS A 231 -11.27 -14.03 8.51
CA LYS A 231 -10.90 -13.23 7.34
C LYS A 231 -9.47 -13.49 6.88
N LEU A 232 -8.64 -14.14 7.71
CA LEU A 232 -7.27 -14.52 7.38
C LEU A 232 -7.25 -15.85 6.60
N ARG A 233 -6.70 -15.83 5.39
CA ARG A 233 -6.57 -17.00 4.52
C ARG A 233 -5.12 -17.28 4.19
N LEU A 234 -4.67 -18.51 4.46
CA LEU A 234 -3.41 -19.02 3.93
C LEU A 234 -3.63 -19.36 2.45
N ILE A 235 -2.95 -18.65 1.56
CA ILE A 235 -3.10 -18.82 0.11
C ILE A 235 -2.04 -19.78 -0.42
N VAL A 236 -0.78 -19.58 -0.04
CA VAL A 236 0.32 -20.45 -0.47
C VAL A 236 1.18 -20.82 0.73
N LEU A 237 1.55 -22.10 0.74
CA LEU A 237 2.60 -22.64 1.59
C LEU A 237 3.58 -23.39 0.70
N ASP A 238 4.87 -23.09 0.84
CA ASP A 238 5.91 -23.72 0.04
C ASP A 238 7.20 -23.97 0.81
N PHE A 239 8.01 -24.89 0.29
CA PHE A 239 9.20 -25.39 0.95
C PHE A 239 10.46 -25.12 0.15
N ILE A 240 11.46 -24.55 0.79
CA ILE A 240 12.78 -24.26 0.21
C ILE A 240 13.80 -25.12 0.96
N SER A 241 14.52 -25.97 0.23
CA SER A 241 15.47 -26.97 0.77
C SER A 241 16.86 -26.91 0.15
#